data_AF-A0A9P9H9S2-F1
#
_entry.id   AF-A0A9P9H9S2-F1
#
_cell.length_a   1.000
_cell.length_b   1.000
_cell.length_c   1.000
_cell.angle_alpha   90.00
_cell.angle_beta   90.00
_cell.angle_gamma   90.00
#
_symmetry.space_group_name_H-M   'P 1'
#
loop_
_entity.id
_entity.type
_entity.pdbx_description
1 polymer ?
#
loop_
_entity_poly.entity_id
_entity_poly.type
_entity_poly.pdbx_seq_one_letter_code
_entity_poly.pdbx_strand_id
1 'polypeptide(L)'
;MAIVLSSLAALQSKADSIVVAVAILVALVAVTPLVGRLTSPRGAPRLFRGYAGLNSPTFAKSRNDYLRQGKEQSPDSQFSFWHGPHHMVSVSGEVARNVLLTSRKLNALAGFATLFGSFLKIDSLTNSYARLALLTFKRCAQDEHIESNLPRLIDDSRRFIASLNPSEAWDPVDKLGYLMYQLTHRMVGTHDIANNPELVVSTRDIYKPLDHSSLFEIWFPLLPTLSKLRKAWAYTRLHWLVQGFITDRRKTGRKEKDAMQMMMDQEFKDAVITLAVIGAILAGVLNTSITAAWNVCYLAQSLIWQSKLRAEVDQVIVKYRRSPGEDVAEVLQRLKLKDWETEFPLFEFILKETMRFVMAGQIVRKNISNKGVAVGDTDFIIPQNSFAVYPVEDVHMDPAIYKNPLEWDPSRHDKNVAEGSQSPHSFLAWGSGNHTCPAMRFSKLNILVPTVMLVALYDFEMCNAQGQTSHEPLPRLSYDGIGAGRPTGKVYVKCSPRDDA
;
A
#
# COMPACT_ATOMS: atom_id res chain seq x y z
N MET A 1 -43.31 46.75 -4.99
CA MET A 1 -42.30 46.38 -6.00
C MET A 1 -40.95 47.06 -5.76
N ALA A 2 -40.89 48.39 -5.59
CA ALA A 2 -39.64 49.13 -5.37
C ALA A 2 -38.84 48.71 -4.12
N ILE A 3 -39.51 48.44 -2.98
CA ILE A 3 -38.85 48.00 -1.73
C ILE A 3 -38.20 46.61 -1.90
N VAL A 4 -38.85 45.70 -2.61
CA VAL A 4 -38.33 44.34 -2.89
C VAL A 4 -37.10 44.41 -3.80
N LEU A 5 -37.11 45.29 -4.81
CA LEU A 5 -35.98 45.51 -5.71
C LEU A 5 -34.79 46.15 -4.98
N SER A 6 -35.01 47.10 -4.06
CA SER A 6 -33.93 47.67 -3.25
C SER A 6 -33.33 46.66 -2.26
N SER A 7 -34.15 45.78 -1.67
CA SER A 7 -33.66 44.71 -0.80
C SER A 7 -32.88 43.66 -1.58
N LEU A 8 -33.32 43.29 -2.79
CA LEU A 8 -32.59 42.39 -3.68
C LEU A 8 -31.25 42.98 -4.13
N ALA A 9 -31.21 44.26 -4.50
CA ALA A 9 -29.98 44.95 -4.87
C ALA A 9 -28.98 45.06 -3.70
N ALA A 10 -29.47 45.31 -2.47
CA ALA A 10 -28.63 45.32 -1.27
C ALA A 10 -28.17 43.91 -0.86
N LEU A 11 -28.98 42.88 -1.08
CA LEU A 11 -28.60 41.47 -0.93
C LEU A 11 -27.54 41.08 -1.96
N GLN A 12 -27.68 41.56 -3.21
CA GLN A 12 -26.72 41.32 -4.28
C GLN A 12 -25.40 42.04 -4.04
N SER A 13 -25.39 43.31 -3.62
CA SER A 13 -24.14 44.02 -3.30
C SER A 13 -23.42 43.44 -2.07
N LYS A 14 -24.17 42.94 -1.08
CA LYS A 14 -23.60 42.18 0.06
C LYS A 14 -23.08 40.82 -0.38
N ALA A 15 -23.79 40.11 -1.25
CA ALA A 15 -23.33 38.86 -1.83
C ALA A 15 -22.04 39.07 -2.66
N ASP A 16 -21.98 40.11 -3.48
CA ASP A 16 -20.79 40.48 -4.26
C ASP A 16 -19.61 40.84 -3.34
N SER A 17 -19.86 41.59 -2.25
CA SER A 17 -18.83 41.91 -1.27
C SER A 17 -18.33 40.69 -0.50
N ILE A 18 -19.22 39.75 -0.16
CA ILE A 18 -18.85 38.47 0.47
C ILE A 18 -18.07 37.60 -0.52
N VAL A 19 -18.48 37.54 -1.79
CA VAL A 19 -17.78 36.78 -2.83
C VAL A 19 -16.38 37.35 -3.06
N VAL A 20 -16.22 38.67 -3.10
CA VAL A 20 -14.91 39.32 -3.22
C VAL A 20 -14.05 39.08 -1.98
N ALA A 21 -14.61 39.18 -0.77
CA ALA A 21 -13.88 38.90 0.47
C ALA A 21 -13.43 37.43 0.55
N VAL A 22 -14.31 36.50 0.16
CA VAL A 22 -13.98 35.07 0.06
C VAL A 22 -12.92 34.83 -1.01
N ALA A 23 -13.00 35.49 -2.17
CA ALA A 23 -12.01 35.36 -3.23
C ALA A 23 -10.63 35.89 -2.79
N ILE A 24 -10.58 37.03 -2.09
CA ILE A 24 -9.34 37.59 -1.52
C ILE A 24 -8.79 36.66 -0.43
N LEU A 25 -9.65 36.14 0.45
CA LEU A 25 -9.21 35.19 1.49
C LEU A 25 -8.67 33.89 0.88
N VAL A 26 -9.33 33.35 -0.14
CA VAL A 26 -8.87 32.17 -0.89
C VAL A 26 -7.56 32.49 -1.60
N ALA A 27 -7.42 33.66 -2.22
CA ALA A 27 -6.18 34.10 -2.85
C ALA A 27 -5.04 34.24 -1.83
N LEU A 28 -5.28 34.86 -0.67
CA LEU A 28 -4.29 34.98 0.40
C LEU A 28 -3.89 33.59 0.93
N VAL A 29 -4.85 32.72 1.23
CA VAL A 29 -4.60 31.33 1.67
C VAL A 29 -3.85 30.53 0.60
N ALA A 30 -4.08 30.80 -0.69
CA ALA A 30 -3.38 30.16 -1.80
C ALA A 30 -1.96 30.73 -2.03
N VAL A 31 -1.73 32.02 -1.76
CA VAL A 31 -0.45 32.71 -1.99
C VAL A 31 0.52 32.54 -0.82
N THR A 32 0.06 32.47 0.44
CA THR A 32 0.94 32.31 1.62
C THR A 32 1.88 31.10 1.53
N PRO A 33 1.45 29.90 1.08
CA PRO A 33 2.33 28.77 0.84
C PRO A 33 3.45 29.03 -0.18
N LEU A 34 3.26 29.98 -1.12
CA LEU A 34 4.14 30.24 -2.27
C LEU A 34 5.30 31.19 -1.93
N VAL A 35 5.11 32.13 -0.99
CA VAL A 35 6.09 33.18 -0.65
C VAL A 35 7.28 32.65 0.18
N GLY A 36 7.07 31.60 1.00
CA GLY A 36 8.13 30.99 1.82
C GLY A 36 9.12 30.08 1.08
N ARG A 37 9.01 29.96 -0.25
CA ARG A 37 9.70 28.93 -1.07
C ARG A 37 11.04 29.38 -1.66
N LEU A 38 11.46 30.61 -1.43
CA LEU A 38 12.61 31.22 -2.11
C LEU A 38 13.96 30.78 -1.52
N THR A 39 13.99 30.25 -0.30
CA THR A 39 15.22 29.81 0.37
C THR A 39 15.04 28.43 1.02
N SER A 40 16.09 27.62 0.96
CA SER A 40 16.15 26.34 1.69
C SER A 40 16.36 26.62 3.18
N PRO A 41 15.73 25.87 4.10
CA PRO A 41 16.04 25.97 5.53
C PRO A 41 17.54 25.76 5.77
N ARG A 42 18.09 26.46 6.78
CA ARG A 42 19.53 26.37 7.10
C ARG A 42 19.94 24.92 7.37
N GLY A 43 21.07 24.51 6.79
CA GLY A 43 21.64 23.18 6.94
C GLY A 43 20.99 22.10 6.07
N ALA A 44 19.95 22.40 5.29
CA ALA A 44 19.43 21.44 4.30
C ALA A 44 20.35 21.33 3.07
N PRO A 45 20.32 20.21 2.33
CA PRO A 45 20.95 20.10 1.02
C PRO A 45 20.51 21.19 0.04
N ARG A 46 21.30 21.39 -1.01
CA ARG A 46 21.03 22.40 -2.05
C ARG A 46 19.66 22.19 -2.67
N LEU A 47 18.98 23.30 -2.98
CA LEU A 47 17.68 23.26 -3.64
C LEU A 47 17.88 22.81 -5.10
N PHE A 48 17.24 21.71 -5.49
CA PHE A 48 17.20 21.24 -6.87
C PHE A 48 16.33 22.17 -7.71
N ARG A 49 16.97 22.86 -8.67
CA ARG A 49 16.30 23.78 -9.60
C ARG A 49 15.93 23.01 -10.88
N GLY A 50 14.84 22.25 -10.83
CA GLY A 50 14.28 21.64 -12.04
C GLY A 50 13.78 22.69 -13.05
N TYR A 51 13.51 22.26 -14.30
CA TYR A 51 12.93 23.10 -15.34
C TYR A 51 11.67 23.84 -14.81
N ALA A 52 11.70 25.17 -14.90
CA ALA A 52 10.64 26.13 -14.58
C ALA A 52 10.49 26.68 -13.15
N GLY A 53 11.45 26.52 -12.22
CA GLY A 53 11.56 27.35 -11.01
C GLY A 53 10.36 27.37 -10.03
N LEU A 54 9.29 26.64 -10.35
CA LEU A 54 8.07 26.43 -9.58
C LEU A 54 8.11 24.97 -9.11
N ASN A 55 8.64 24.78 -7.91
CA ASN A 55 8.89 23.46 -7.34
C ASN A 55 7.65 22.52 -7.35
N SER A 56 7.85 21.32 -7.92
CA SER A 56 7.13 20.03 -7.73
C SER A 56 5.85 19.61 -8.49
N PRO A 57 5.29 20.30 -9.50
CA PRO A 57 4.30 19.64 -10.36
C PRO A 57 4.86 18.36 -10.99
N THR A 58 6.13 18.39 -11.38
CA THR A 58 6.84 17.25 -11.96
C THR A 58 7.04 16.13 -10.96
N PHE A 59 7.49 16.43 -9.73
CA PHE A 59 7.60 15.42 -8.68
C PHE A 59 6.28 14.67 -8.52
N ALA A 60 5.13 15.33 -8.59
CA ALA A 60 3.87 14.64 -8.42
C ALA A 60 3.39 13.78 -9.58
N LYS A 61 3.85 14.08 -10.79
CA LYS A 61 3.49 13.35 -12.01
C LYS A 61 4.45 12.20 -12.32
N SER A 62 5.72 12.35 -11.95
CA SER A 62 6.81 11.43 -12.28
C SER A 62 7.80 11.41 -11.09
N ARG A 63 7.39 10.79 -9.98
CA ARG A 63 8.11 10.90 -8.70
C ARG A 63 9.52 10.30 -8.78
N ASN A 64 9.60 9.06 -9.24
CA ASN A 64 10.87 8.34 -9.29
C ASN A 64 11.85 8.99 -10.28
N ASP A 65 11.38 9.42 -11.46
CA ASP A 65 12.23 10.13 -12.43
C ASP A 65 12.73 11.47 -11.89
N TYR A 66 11.88 12.21 -11.18
CA TYR A 66 12.29 13.47 -10.53
C TYR A 66 13.35 13.23 -9.45
N LEU A 67 13.19 12.20 -8.63
CA LEU A 67 14.15 11.83 -7.61
C LEU A 67 15.48 11.37 -8.22
N ARG A 68 15.43 10.57 -9.28
CA ARG A 68 16.62 10.09 -10.02
C ARG A 68 17.39 11.25 -10.65
N GLN A 69 16.73 12.13 -11.38
CA GLN A 69 17.37 13.31 -11.99
C GLN A 69 17.98 14.25 -10.94
N GLY A 70 17.25 14.50 -9.85
CA GLY A 70 17.75 15.33 -8.76
C GLY A 70 18.98 14.73 -8.10
N LYS A 71 19.01 13.40 -7.93
CA LYS A 71 20.17 12.67 -7.40
C LYS A 71 21.37 12.78 -8.33
N GLU A 72 21.20 12.48 -9.62
CA GLU A 72 22.27 12.53 -10.63
C GLU A 72 22.89 13.93 -10.80
N GLN A 73 22.08 14.98 -10.65
CA GLN A 73 22.53 16.37 -10.83
C GLN A 73 23.06 17.01 -9.55
N SER A 74 22.99 16.31 -8.41
CA SER A 74 23.43 16.84 -7.12
C SER A 74 24.81 16.30 -6.75
N PRO A 75 25.77 17.15 -6.36
CA PRO A 75 27.14 16.73 -6.06
C PRO A 75 27.24 15.57 -5.07
N ASP A 76 26.39 15.57 -4.04
CA ASP A 76 26.40 14.57 -2.97
C ASP A 76 25.30 13.52 -3.13
N SER A 77 24.62 13.45 -4.29
CA SER A 77 23.42 12.62 -4.50
C SER A 77 22.24 12.94 -3.58
N GLN A 78 22.25 14.13 -2.95
CA GLN A 78 21.28 14.60 -1.96
C GLN A 78 20.81 15.99 -2.35
N PHE A 79 19.51 16.27 -2.22
CA PHE A 79 18.98 17.58 -2.60
C PHE A 79 17.68 17.91 -1.88
N SER A 80 17.36 19.19 -1.86
CA SER A 80 16.12 19.69 -1.31
C SER A 80 15.18 20.15 -2.42
N PHE A 81 13.88 20.09 -2.19
CA PHE A 81 12.86 20.65 -3.05
C PHE A 81 11.59 20.96 -2.26
N TRP A 82 10.71 21.78 -2.84
CA TRP A 82 9.43 22.11 -2.20
C TRP A 82 8.29 21.38 -2.86
N HIS A 83 7.53 20.59 -2.09
CA HIS A 83 6.28 19.99 -2.54
C HIS A 83 5.06 20.68 -1.90
N GLY A 84 4.44 21.60 -2.65
CA GLY A 84 3.44 22.51 -2.06
C GLY A 84 4.09 23.35 -0.95
N PRO A 85 3.50 23.44 0.26
CA PRO A 85 4.12 24.11 1.41
C PRO A 85 5.17 23.25 2.13
N HIS A 86 5.46 22.04 1.66
CA HIS A 86 6.30 21.08 2.39
C HIS A 86 7.72 21.10 1.87
N HIS A 87 8.68 21.37 2.75
CA HIS A 87 10.10 21.23 2.44
C HIS A 87 10.49 19.75 2.46
N MET A 88 11.05 19.27 1.35
CA MET A 88 11.44 17.88 1.12
C MET A 88 12.96 17.81 1.00
N VAL A 89 13.56 16.82 1.62
CA VAL A 89 14.99 16.46 1.52
C VAL A 89 15.05 15.06 0.95
N SER A 90 15.48 14.94 -0.30
CA SER A 90 15.77 13.66 -0.93
C SER A 90 17.10 13.14 -0.44
N VAL A 91 17.09 11.93 0.10
CA VAL A 91 18.28 11.29 0.64
C VAL A 91 18.55 9.94 -0.01
N SER A 92 19.83 9.64 -0.25
CA SER A 92 20.34 8.45 -0.93
C SER A 92 21.45 7.78 -0.12
N GLY A 93 21.73 6.52 -0.42
CA GLY A 93 22.84 5.75 0.17
C GLY A 93 22.52 5.13 1.53
N GLU A 94 23.36 4.18 1.93
CA GLU A 94 23.13 3.33 3.10
C GLU A 94 23.04 4.10 4.42
N VAL A 95 23.92 5.08 4.64
CA VAL A 95 23.95 5.86 5.87
C VAL A 95 22.63 6.63 6.06
N ALA A 96 22.15 7.28 5.00
CA ALA A 96 20.89 7.99 5.05
C ALA A 96 19.69 7.05 5.18
N ARG A 97 19.72 5.90 4.48
CA ARG A 97 18.73 4.82 4.62
C ARG A 97 18.61 4.37 6.08
N ASN A 98 19.74 4.12 6.75
CA ASN A 98 19.77 3.74 8.15
C ASN A 98 19.15 4.81 9.05
N VAL A 99 19.53 6.08 8.90
CA VAL A 99 18.96 7.20 9.66
C VAL A 99 17.45 7.31 9.45
N LEU A 100 16.99 7.22 8.21
CA LEU A 100 15.56 7.28 7.85
C LEU A 100 14.73 6.19 8.54
N LEU A 101 15.29 4.99 8.68
CA LEU A 101 14.59 3.80 9.17
C LEU A 101 14.68 3.58 10.68
N THR A 102 15.67 4.20 11.34
CA THR A 102 15.94 4.01 12.78
C THR A 102 15.70 5.26 13.63
N SER A 103 15.75 6.46 13.05
CA SER A 103 15.56 7.70 13.82
C SER A 103 14.13 7.85 14.33
N ARG A 104 13.96 7.93 15.66
CA ARG A 104 12.66 8.23 16.28
C ARG A 104 12.12 9.62 15.98
N LYS A 105 12.96 10.52 15.46
CA LYS A 105 12.58 11.89 15.06
C LYS A 105 11.86 11.91 13.71
N LEU A 106 12.01 10.87 12.90
CA LEU A 106 11.46 10.75 11.55
C LEU A 106 10.21 9.86 11.57
N ASN A 107 9.03 10.47 11.48
CA ASN A 107 7.75 9.79 11.65
C ASN A 107 7.09 9.39 10.32
N ALA A 108 6.75 8.11 10.19
CA ALA A 108 6.08 7.52 9.03
C ALA A 108 4.65 8.01 8.83
N LEU A 109 3.84 7.99 9.88
CA LEU A 109 2.41 8.28 9.80
C LEU A 109 2.15 9.76 9.54
N ALA A 110 2.95 10.65 10.15
CA ALA A 110 2.93 12.08 9.86
C ALA A 110 3.39 12.39 8.42
N GLY A 111 4.37 11.62 7.92
CA GLY A 111 4.78 11.62 6.52
C GLY A 111 3.62 11.31 5.59
N PHE A 112 3.01 10.13 5.80
CA PHE A 112 1.90 9.62 5.01
C PHE A 112 0.68 10.55 5.04
N ALA A 113 0.23 10.95 6.23
CA ALA A 113 -0.97 11.75 6.39
C ALA A 113 -0.87 13.12 5.70
N THR A 114 0.32 13.73 5.70
CA THR A 114 0.53 15.03 5.04
C THR A 114 0.56 14.91 3.51
N LEU A 115 1.36 13.96 2.99
CA LEU A 115 1.67 13.92 1.56
C LEU A 115 0.66 13.13 0.72
N PHE A 116 -0.23 12.38 1.35
CA PHE A 116 -1.30 11.66 0.66
C PHE A 116 -2.69 12.22 0.95
N GLY A 117 -2.75 13.43 1.53
CA GLY A 117 -3.99 14.15 1.80
C GLY A 117 -4.96 13.30 2.63
N SER A 118 -4.45 12.66 3.70
CA SER A 118 -5.29 11.86 4.58
C SER A 118 -6.34 12.77 5.22
N PHE A 119 -7.58 12.31 5.22
CA PHE A 119 -8.70 13.00 5.88
C PHE A 119 -8.56 13.01 7.41
N LEU A 120 -7.65 12.20 7.95
CA LEU A 120 -7.41 12.09 9.38
C LEU A 120 -6.38 13.13 9.82
N LYS A 121 -6.77 14.00 10.75
CA LYS A 121 -5.85 14.96 11.36
C LYS A 121 -4.68 14.23 12.00
N ILE A 122 -3.46 14.65 11.65
CA ILE A 122 -2.20 14.06 12.12
C ILE A 122 -2.17 13.96 13.64
N ASP A 123 -2.69 14.97 14.35
CA ASP A 123 -2.71 15.00 15.83
C ASP A 123 -3.62 13.93 16.45
N SER A 124 -4.64 13.47 15.72
CA SER A 124 -5.47 12.33 16.15
C SER A 124 -4.79 10.98 15.89
N LEU A 125 -3.88 10.93 14.91
CA LEU A 125 -3.08 9.77 14.51
C LEU A 125 -1.74 9.67 15.27
N THR A 126 -1.25 10.72 15.89
CA THR A 126 -0.05 10.71 16.75
C THR A 126 -0.37 10.41 18.22
N ASN A 127 -1.66 10.33 18.58
CA ASN A 127 -2.13 9.99 19.91
C ASN A 127 -1.98 8.49 20.25
N SER A 128 -2.18 8.18 21.53
CA SER A 128 -2.29 6.82 22.09
C SER A 128 -3.09 5.86 21.20
N TYR A 129 -4.17 6.32 20.57
CA TYR A 129 -5.06 5.50 19.73
C TYR A 129 -4.38 4.82 18.54
N ALA A 130 -3.49 5.49 17.80
CA ALA A 130 -2.79 4.85 16.69
C ALA A 130 -1.80 3.79 17.19
N ARG A 131 -1.21 4.02 18.36
CA ARG A 131 -0.39 3.00 19.05
C ARG A 131 -1.25 1.80 19.48
N LEU A 132 -2.44 2.03 20.03
CA LEU A 132 -3.38 0.95 20.40
C LEU A 132 -3.87 0.16 19.18
N ALA A 133 -4.19 0.83 18.07
CA ALA A 133 -4.51 0.18 16.79
C ALA A 133 -3.32 -0.66 16.27
N LEU A 134 -2.11 -0.10 16.29
CA LEU A 134 -0.89 -0.82 15.90
C LEU A 134 -0.64 -2.06 16.77
N LEU A 135 -0.85 -1.95 18.09
CA LEU A 135 -0.75 -3.09 19.00
C LEU A 135 -1.77 -4.17 18.67
N THR A 136 -2.99 -3.78 18.28
CA THR A 136 -4.02 -4.72 17.84
C THR A 136 -3.61 -5.43 16.55
N PHE A 137 -3.02 -4.73 15.58
CA PHE A 137 -2.48 -5.39 14.38
C PHE A 137 -1.34 -6.36 14.69
N LYS A 138 -0.48 -6.04 15.65
CA LYS A 138 0.55 -7.00 16.12
C LYS A 138 -0.06 -8.24 16.78
N ARG A 139 -1.22 -8.13 17.44
CA ARG A 139 -1.98 -9.29 17.94
C ARG A 139 -2.57 -10.11 16.81
N CYS A 140 -3.06 -9.46 15.75
CA CYS A 140 -3.56 -10.15 14.56
C CYS A 140 -2.45 -10.93 13.82
N ALA A 141 -1.17 -10.63 14.08
CA ALA A 141 -0.04 -11.38 13.52
C ALA A 141 0.41 -12.58 14.38
N GLN A 142 -0.24 -12.85 15.51
CA GLN A 142 0.05 -14.00 16.37
C GLN A 142 -0.60 -15.28 15.81
N ASP A 143 -0.01 -16.43 16.15
CA ASP A 143 -0.44 -17.75 15.67
C ASP A 143 -1.92 -17.99 15.94
N GLU A 144 -2.39 -17.74 17.16
CA GLU A 144 -3.78 -17.96 17.56
C GLU A 144 -4.79 -17.27 16.62
N HIS A 145 -4.53 -15.99 16.28
CA HIS A 145 -5.43 -15.25 15.41
C HIS A 145 -5.39 -15.78 13.98
N ILE A 146 -4.19 -16.02 13.45
CA ILE A 146 -4.00 -16.50 12.09
C ILE A 146 -4.62 -17.90 11.94
N GLU A 147 -4.34 -18.82 12.87
CA GLU A 147 -4.89 -20.18 12.88
C GLU A 147 -6.42 -20.18 12.94
N SER A 148 -7.01 -19.28 13.75
CA SER A 148 -8.47 -19.18 13.84
C SER A 148 -9.15 -18.70 12.56
N ASN A 149 -8.40 -18.03 11.68
CA ASN A 149 -8.87 -17.45 10.42
C ASN A 149 -8.42 -18.23 9.18
N LEU A 150 -7.40 -19.08 9.30
CA LEU A 150 -6.80 -19.83 8.22
C LEU A 150 -7.82 -20.69 7.44
N PRO A 151 -8.76 -21.44 8.06
CA PRO A 151 -9.74 -22.20 7.31
C PRO A 151 -10.63 -21.34 6.40
N ARG A 152 -10.98 -20.13 6.84
CA ARG A 152 -11.78 -19.19 6.04
C ARG A 152 -10.98 -18.57 4.91
N LEU A 153 -9.70 -18.26 5.16
CA LEU A 153 -8.78 -17.76 4.14
C LEU A 153 -8.60 -18.79 3.01
N ILE A 154 -8.40 -20.06 3.37
CA ILE A 154 -8.32 -21.18 2.42
C ILE A 154 -9.63 -21.32 1.65
N ASP A 155 -10.78 -21.35 2.32
CA ASP A 155 -12.07 -21.52 1.62
C ASP A 155 -12.42 -20.34 0.70
N ASP A 156 -12.20 -19.10 1.14
CA ASP A 156 -12.39 -17.91 0.30
C ASP A 156 -11.47 -17.96 -0.94
N SER A 157 -10.20 -18.37 -0.75
CA SER A 157 -9.24 -18.53 -1.85
C SER A 157 -9.68 -19.62 -2.83
N ARG A 158 -10.12 -20.77 -2.32
CA ARG A 158 -10.61 -21.89 -3.13
C ARG A 158 -11.83 -21.49 -3.95
N ARG A 159 -12.82 -20.82 -3.32
CA ARG A 159 -14.02 -20.31 -4.02
C ARG A 159 -13.67 -19.30 -5.10
N PHE A 160 -12.71 -18.41 -4.83
CA PHE A 160 -12.23 -17.47 -5.84
C PHE A 160 -11.59 -18.19 -7.02
N ILE A 161 -10.67 -19.12 -6.75
CA ILE A 161 -9.97 -19.87 -7.81
C ILE A 161 -10.96 -20.70 -8.65
N ALA A 162 -11.91 -21.38 -8.01
CA ALA A 162 -12.97 -22.12 -8.70
C ALA A 162 -13.93 -21.22 -9.53
N SER A 163 -13.99 -19.91 -9.24
CA SER A 163 -14.78 -18.95 -10.01
C SER A 163 -14.08 -18.45 -11.27
N LEU A 164 -12.79 -18.78 -11.46
CA LEU A 164 -12.06 -18.41 -12.67
C LEU A 164 -12.53 -19.28 -13.84
N ASN A 165 -12.97 -18.63 -14.91
CA ASN A 165 -13.41 -19.32 -16.12
C ASN A 165 -12.19 -19.81 -16.92
N PRO A 166 -12.02 -21.12 -17.17
CA PRO A 166 -10.82 -21.65 -17.82
C PRO A 166 -10.68 -21.36 -19.32
N SER A 167 -11.56 -20.54 -19.89
CA SER A 167 -11.50 -20.16 -21.31
C SER A 167 -11.58 -18.66 -21.53
N GLU A 168 -11.55 -17.87 -20.44
CA GLU A 168 -11.69 -16.42 -20.50
C GLU A 168 -10.45 -15.72 -19.97
N ALA A 169 -10.01 -14.69 -20.69
CA ALA A 169 -8.98 -13.78 -20.21
C ALA A 169 -9.50 -13.00 -19.01
N TRP A 170 -8.74 -12.96 -17.92
CA TRP A 170 -9.07 -12.18 -16.73
C TRP A 170 -7.94 -11.22 -16.37
N ASP A 171 -8.31 -10.08 -15.79
CA ASP A 171 -7.37 -9.05 -15.33
C ASP A 171 -6.96 -9.36 -13.88
N PRO A 172 -5.68 -9.70 -13.62
CA PRO A 172 -5.23 -10.01 -12.27
C PRO A 172 -5.38 -8.87 -11.28
N VAL A 173 -5.26 -7.62 -11.73
CA VAL A 173 -5.36 -6.44 -10.86
C VAL A 173 -6.79 -6.28 -10.34
N ASP A 174 -7.79 -6.42 -11.22
CA ASP A 174 -9.20 -6.28 -10.82
C ASP A 174 -9.70 -7.47 -9.98
N LYS A 175 -9.46 -8.70 -10.46
CA LYS A 175 -9.98 -9.92 -9.82
C LYS A 175 -9.28 -10.20 -8.48
N LEU A 176 -7.95 -10.13 -8.40
CA LEU A 176 -7.26 -10.31 -7.12
C LEU A 176 -7.50 -9.14 -6.18
N GLY A 177 -7.82 -7.94 -6.68
CA GLY A 177 -8.27 -6.83 -5.84
C GLY A 177 -9.54 -7.15 -5.06
N TYR A 178 -10.46 -7.95 -5.61
CA TYR A 178 -11.62 -8.46 -4.84
C TYR A 178 -11.18 -9.43 -3.75
N LEU A 179 -10.41 -10.46 -4.11
CA LEU A 179 -9.98 -11.48 -3.15
C LEU A 179 -9.13 -10.88 -2.02
N MET A 180 -8.13 -10.06 -2.35
CA MET A 180 -7.27 -9.44 -1.34
C MET A 180 -8.05 -8.53 -0.41
N TYR A 181 -9.09 -7.83 -0.89
CA TYR A 181 -9.97 -7.06 -0.01
C TYR A 181 -10.70 -7.96 0.99
N GLN A 182 -11.28 -9.07 0.52
CA GLN A 182 -11.95 -10.05 1.38
C GLN A 182 -10.98 -10.69 2.40
N LEU A 183 -9.82 -11.17 1.96
CA LEU A 183 -8.83 -11.80 2.82
C LEU A 183 -8.21 -10.80 3.83
N THR A 184 -8.07 -9.54 3.46
CA THR A 184 -7.63 -8.49 4.40
C THR A 184 -8.66 -8.30 5.51
N HIS A 185 -9.97 -8.36 5.20
CA HIS A 185 -11.01 -8.34 6.22
C HIS A 185 -10.97 -9.56 7.15
N ARG A 186 -10.64 -10.76 6.64
CA ARG A 186 -10.46 -11.97 7.47
C ARG A 186 -9.38 -11.77 8.52
N MET A 187 -8.26 -11.15 8.14
CA MET A 187 -7.08 -11.04 8.99
C MET A 187 -7.11 -9.83 9.91
N VAL A 188 -7.51 -8.65 9.45
CA VAL A 188 -7.36 -7.39 10.22
C VAL A 188 -8.57 -6.47 10.17
N GLY A 189 -9.68 -6.91 9.58
CA GLY A 189 -10.90 -6.13 9.49
C GLY A 189 -12.04 -6.75 10.31
N THR A 190 -13.15 -6.96 9.62
CA THR A 190 -14.39 -7.53 10.16
C THR A 190 -14.90 -8.63 9.25
N HIS A 191 -15.36 -9.73 9.85
CA HIS A 191 -15.99 -10.83 9.15
C HIS A 191 -17.38 -10.48 8.64
N ASP A 192 -18.06 -9.45 9.16
CA ASP A 192 -19.37 -9.01 8.65
C ASP A 192 -19.29 -8.62 7.17
N ILE A 193 -18.20 -7.98 6.76
CA ILE A 193 -17.94 -7.66 5.35
C ILE A 193 -17.44 -8.91 4.62
N ALA A 194 -16.46 -9.63 5.15
CA ALA A 194 -15.86 -10.77 4.44
C ALA A 194 -16.84 -11.93 4.16
N ASN A 195 -17.88 -12.07 4.98
CA ASN A 195 -18.92 -13.10 4.82
C ASN A 195 -19.99 -12.75 3.78
N ASN A 196 -20.08 -11.49 3.35
CA ASN A 196 -21.14 -11.05 2.45
C ASN A 196 -20.52 -10.50 1.14
N PRO A 197 -20.64 -11.24 0.02
CA PRO A 197 -20.10 -10.82 -1.28
C PRO A 197 -20.58 -9.44 -1.74
N GLU A 198 -21.83 -9.08 -1.49
CA GLU A 198 -22.37 -7.76 -1.84
C GLU A 198 -21.72 -6.64 -1.01
N LEU A 199 -21.46 -6.89 0.29
CA LEU A 199 -20.72 -5.97 1.13
C LEU A 199 -19.26 -5.86 0.71
N VAL A 200 -18.62 -6.95 0.27
CA VAL A 200 -17.25 -6.91 -0.29
C VAL A 200 -17.21 -5.96 -1.48
N VAL A 201 -18.08 -6.14 -2.47
CA VAL A 201 -18.11 -5.29 -3.67
C VAL A 201 -18.46 -3.84 -3.33
N SER A 202 -19.58 -3.64 -2.63
CA SER A 202 -20.10 -2.29 -2.35
C SER A 202 -19.18 -1.46 -1.45
N THR A 203 -18.49 -2.07 -0.49
CA THR A 203 -17.56 -1.34 0.39
C THR A 203 -16.23 -1.07 -0.27
N ARG A 204 -15.71 -1.99 -1.09
CA ARG A 204 -14.48 -1.77 -1.88
C ARG A 204 -14.57 -0.50 -2.73
N ASP A 205 -15.72 -0.25 -3.34
CA ASP A 205 -15.93 0.96 -4.15
C ASP A 205 -15.94 2.25 -3.33
N ILE A 206 -16.34 2.18 -2.05
CA ILE A 206 -16.29 3.33 -1.13
C ILE A 206 -14.84 3.69 -0.77
N TYR A 207 -13.88 2.77 -0.86
CA TYR A 207 -12.46 3.08 -0.63
C TYR A 207 -11.79 3.83 -1.79
N LYS A 208 -12.34 3.80 -3.02
CA LYS A 208 -11.72 4.43 -4.21
C LYS A 208 -11.34 5.91 -4.00
N PRO A 209 -12.20 6.78 -3.42
CA PRO A 209 -11.81 8.15 -3.13
C PRO A 209 -10.70 8.29 -2.07
N LEU A 210 -10.57 7.33 -1.15
CA LEU A 210 -9.57 7.34 -0.09
C LEU A 210 -8.15 7.03 -0.60
N ASP A 211 -8.06 6.25 -1.69
CA ASP A 211 -6.81 5.94 -2.40
C ASP A 211 -6.28 7.14 -3.22
N HIS A 212 -7.18 8.03 -3.66
CA HIS A 212 -6.79 9.14 -4.54
C HIS A 212 -5.97 10.22 -3.83
N SER A 213 -4.74 10.47 -4.29
CA SER A 213 -3.91 11.60 -3.84
C SER A 213 -4.06 12.81 -4.76
N SER A 214 -4.77 13.85 -4.32
CA SER A 214 -4.90 15.07 -5.10
C SER A 214 -3.73 16.01 -4.83
N LEU A 215 -3.03 16.40 -5.89
CA LEU A 215 -2.00 17.43 -5.84
C LEU A 215 -2.46 18.74 -5.21
N PHE A 216 -3.65 19.16 -5.60
CA PHE A 216 -4.25 20.39 -5.13
C PHE A 216 -4.51 20.35 -3.61
N GLU A 217 -4.86 19.18 -3.06
CA GLU A 217 -5.02 19.01 -1.61
C GLU A 217 -3.73 19.19 -0.84
N ILE A 218 -2.62 18.64 -1.38
CA ILE A 218 -1.30 18.72 -0.75
C ILE A 218 -0.79 20.17 -0.81
N TRP A 219 -1.03 20.85 -1.92
CA TRP A 219 -0.59 22.23 -2.14
C TRP A 219 -1.41 23.25 -1.37
N PHE A 220 -2.70 22.98 -1.19
CA PHE A 220 -3.65 23.87 -0.53
C PHE A 220 -4.40 23.11 0.59
N PRO A 221 -3.71 22.73 1.68
CA PRO A 221 -4.28 21.91 2.74
C PRO A 221 -5.41 22.59 3.51
N LEU A 222 -5.49 23.93 3.48
CA LEU A 222 -6.55 24.70 4.14
C LEU A 222 -7.83 24.84 3.31
N LEU A 223 -7.78 24.60 1.99
CA LEU A 223 -8.96 24.75 1.13
C LEU A 223 -9.87 23.51 1.20
N PRO A 224 -11.20 23.68 1.26
CA PRO A 224 -12.16 22.58 1.17
C PRO A 224 -12.29 22.14 -0.30
N THR A 225 -11.49 21.15 -0.71
CA THR A 225 -11.50 20.64 -2.08
C THR A 225 -12.61 19.61 -2.28
N LEU A 226 -13.11 19.45 -3.51
CA LEU A 226 -14.07 18.39 -3.85
C LEU A 226 -13.54 16.99 -3.51
N SER A 227 -12.23 16.77 -3.67
CA SER A 227 -11.59 15.50 -3.32
C SER A 227 -11.61 15.26 -1.80
N LYS A 228 -11.40 16.30 -0.96
CA LYS A 228 -11.52 16.18 0.51
C LYS A 228 -12.96 15.87 0.92
N LEU A 229 -13.94 16.52 0.29
CA LEU A 229 -15.35 16.26 0.55
C LEU A 229 -15.72 14.82 0.18
N ARG A 230 -15.27 14.33 -0.98
CA ARG A 230 -15.47 12.93 -1.41
C ARG A 230 -14.83 11.93 -0.43
N LYS A 231 -13.61 12.20 0.03
CA LYS A 231 -12.92 11.38 1.05
C LYS A 231 -13.66 11.37 2.39
N ALA A 232 -14.06 12.55 2.87
CA ALA A 232 -14.81 12.68 4.11
C ALA A 232 -16.13 11.89 4.03
N TRP A 233 -16.87 12.03 2.93
CA TRP A 233 -18.11 11.29 2.71
C TRP A 233 -17.89 9.78 2.61
N ALA A 234 -16.87 9.33 1.88
CA ALA A 234 -16.48 7.92 1.81
C ALA A 234 -16.14 7.35 3.20
N TYR A 235 -15.33 8.06 3.98
CA TYR A 235 -15.01 7.66 5.35
C TYR A 235 -16.26 7.60 6.22
N THR A 236 -17.12 8.61 6.17
CA THR A 236 -18.37 8.64 6.95
C THR A 236 -19.27 7.45 6.62
N ARG A 237 -19.39 7.06 5.35
CA ARG A 237 -20.16 5.88 4.95
C ARG A 237 -19.58 4.59 5.53
N LEU A 238 -18.27 4.39 5.44
CA LEU A 238 -17.60 3.23 6.02
C LEU A 238 -17.72 3.23 7.55
N HIS A 239 -17.56 4.40 8.17
CA HIS A 239 -17.71 4.57 9.61
C HIS A 239 -19.11 4.15 10.06
N TRP A 240 -20.17 4.66 9.43
CA TRP A 240 -21.55 4.27 9.77
C TRP A 240 -21.82 2.78 9.57
N LEU A 241 -21.27 2.19 8.51
CA LEU A 241 -21.41 0.75 8.28
C LEU A 241 -20.75 -0.06 9.42
N VAL A 242 -19.50 0.25 9.76
CA VAL A 242 -18.78 -0.45 10.83
C VAL A 242 -19.41 -0.18 12.20
N GLN A 243 -19.88 1.04 12.46
CA GLN A 243 -20.70 1.36 13.66
C GLN A 243 -21.96 0.49 13.74
N GLY A 244 -22.62 0.27 12.61
CA GLY A 244 -23.78 -0.61 12.51
C GLY A 244 -23.47 -2.02 12.99
N PHE A 245 -22.34 -2.60 12.53
CA PHE A 245 -21.91 -3.93 12.98
C PHE A 245 -21.56 -3.98 14.47
N ILE A 246 -20.87 -2.96 14.99
CA ILE A 246 -20.55 -2.86 16.43
C ILE A 246 -21.85 -2.84 17.26
N THR A 247 -22.81 -2.04 16.83
CA THR A 247 -24.11 -1.90 17.50
C THR A 247 -24.91 -3.20 17.44
N ASP A 248 -24.97 -3.84 16.27
CA ASP A 248 -25.63 -5.14 16.07
C ASP A 248 -25.05 -6.22 16.99
N ARG A 249 -23.73 -6.38 17.03
CA ARG A 249 -23.05 -7.35 17.89
C ARG A 249 -23.33 -7.12 19.37
N ARG A 250 -23.29 -5.85 19.82
CA ARG A 250 -23.63 -5.51 21.22
C ARG A 250 -25.09 -5.81 21.56
N LYS A 251 -26.01 -5.50 20.65
CA LYS A 251 -27.46 -5.71 20.85
C LYS A 251 -27.82 -7.20 20.86
N THR A 252 -27.19 -7.99 19.99
CA THR A 252 -27.49 -9.43 19.82
C THR A 252 -26.65 -10.33 20.72
N GLY A 253 -25.54 -9.83 21.28
CA GLY A 253 -24.56 -10.63 22.01
C GLY A 253 -23.64 -11.47 21.10
N ARG A 254 -23.74 -11.31 19.77
CA ARG A 254 -22.90 -12.04 18.81
C ARG A 254 -21.44 -11.62 18.94
N LYS A 255 -20.54 -12.61 18.97
CA LYS A 255 -19.08 -12.43 18.94
C LYS A 255 -18.49 -13.10 17.71
N GLU A 256 -17.52 -12.45 17.07
CA GLU A 256 -16.76 -13.00 15.96
C GLU A 256 -15.27 -13.13 16.31
N LYS A 257 -14.55 -13.98 15.58
CA LYS A 257 -13.08 -14.14 15.76
C LYS A 257 -12.31 -13.21 14.81
N ASP A 258 -12.55 -11.91 14.92
CA ASP A 258 -11.96 -10.89 14.05
C ASP A 258 -11.33 -9.73 14.82
N ALA A 259 -10.56 -8.90 14.09
CA ALA A 259 -9.85 -7.76 14.67
C ALA A 259 -10.81 -6.71 15.25
N MET A 260 -12.00 -6.54 14.65
CA MET A 260 -13.03 -5.67 15.19
C MET A 260 -13.50 -6.15 16.57
N GLN A 261 -13.82 -7.44 16.72
CA GLN A 261 -14.22 -8.02 18.01
C GLN A 261 -13.11 -7.87 19.04
N MET A 262 -11.85 -8.12 18.67
CA MET A 262 -10.71 -7.93 19.58
C MET A 262 -10.63 -6.51 20.14
N MET A 263 -10.96 -5.49 19.34
CA MET A 263 -10.99 -4.11 19.83
C MET A 263 -12.23 -3.81 20.66
N MET A 264 -13.38 -4.43 20.34
CA MET A 264 -14.60 -4.34 21.14
C MET A 264 -14.41 -4.93 22.54
N ASP A 265 -13.76 -6.10 22.63
CA ASP A 265 -13.49 -6.81 23.89
C ASP A 265 -12.45 -6.06 24.75
N GLN A 266 -11.63 -5.21 24.14
CA GLN A 266 -10.73 -4.28 24.84
C GLN A 266 -11.39 -2.93 25.20
N GLU A 267 -12.70 -2.81 25.01
CA GLU A 267 -13.49 -1.63 25.34
C GLU A 267 -13.00 -0.35 24.65
N PHE A 268 -12.45 -0.47 23.44
CA PHE A 268 -12.08 0.71 22.65
C PHE A 268 -13.33 1.48 22.25
N LYS A 269 -13.21 2.81 22.22
CA LYS A 269 -14.27 3.68 21.71
C LYS A 269 -14.57 3.34 20.25
N ASP A 270 -15.83 3.32 19.87
CA ASP A 270 -16.25 2.90 18.53
C ASP A 270 -15.60 3.73 17.40
N ALA A 271 -15.38 5.03 17.64
CA ALA A 271 -14.65 5.89 16.71
C ALA A 271 -13.20 5.42 16.47
N VAL A 272 -12.55 4.83 17.47
CA VAL A 272 -11.20 4.23 17.35
C VAL A 272 -11.26 2.90 16.63
N ILE A 273 -12.25 2.06 16.93
CA ILE A 273 -12.46 0.77 16.25
C ILE A 273 -12.66 0.98 14.75
N THR A 274 -13.62 1.84 14.39
CA THR A 274 -13.91 2.18 12.99
C THR A 274 -12.69 2.75 12.27
N LEU A 275 -11.99 3.69 12.90
CA LEU A 275 -10.75 4.27 12.38
C LEU A 275 -9.68 3.19 12.10
N ALA A 276 -9.47 2.30 13.06
CA ALA A 276 -8.48 1.23 12.96
C ALA A 276 -8.85 0.23 11.85
N VAL A 277 -10.10 -0.26 11.81
CA VAL A 277 -10.58 -1.17 10.77
C VAL A 277 -10.40 -0.54 9.38
N ILE A 278 -10.89 0.69 9.19
CA ILE A 278 -10.81 1.37 7.88
C ILE A 278 -9.35 1.61 7.47
N GLY A 279 -8.50 2.04 8.41
CA GLY A 279 -7.08 2.25 8.17
C GLY A 279 -6.35 0.94 7.81
N ALA A 280 -6.69 -0.17 8.45
CA ALA A 280 -6.10 -1.48 8.20
C ALA A 280 -6.38 -1.96 6.77
N ILE A 281 -7.64 -1.84 6.34
CA ILE A 281 -8.08 -2.25 5.01
C ILE A 281 -7.38 -1.40 3.95
N LEU A 282 -7.31 -0.08 4.15
CA LEU A 282 -6.59 0.81 3.23
C LEU A 282 -5.10 0.43 3.14
N ALA A 283 -4.43 0.18 4.28
CA ALA A 283 -3.01 -0.18 4.30
C ALA A 283 -2.72 -1.55 3.65
N GLY A 284 -3.59 -2.54 3.85
CA GLY A 284 -3.44 -3.88 3.31
C GLY A 284 -3.75 -3.95 1.82
N VAL A 285 -4.88 -3.38 1.38
CA VAL A 285 -5.40 -3.57 0.02
C VAL A 285 -4.56 -2.87 -1.04
N LEU A 286 -4.06 -1.65 -0.76
CA LEU A 286 -3.26 -0.88 -1.72
C LEU A 286 -1.95 -1.58 -2.12
N ASN A 287 -1.41 -2.40 -1.22
CA ASN A 287 -0.13 -3.07 -1.43
C ASN A 287 -0.35 -4.53 -1.84
N THR A 288 -1.10 -5.29 -1.04
CA THR A 288 -1.25 -6.74 -1.24
C THR A 288 -1.95 -7.09 -2.54
N SER A 289 -2.97 -6.32 -2.98
CA SER A 289 -3.69 -6.58 -4.24
C SER A 289 -2.78 -6.50 -5.45
N ILE A 290 -1.96 -5.44 -5.51
CA ILE A 290 -1.06 -5.19 -6.64
C ILE A 290 0.12 -6.16 -6.61
N THR A 291 0.67 -6.46 -5.42
CA THR A 291 1.71 -7.49 -5.29
C THR A 291 1.18 -8.87 -5.71
N ALA A 292 -0.03 -9.25 -5.31
CA ALA A 292 -0.62 -10.52 -5.71
C ALA A 292 -0.80 -10.60 -7.23
N ALA A 293 -1.30 -9.54 -7.85
CA ALA A 293 -1.44 -9.44 -9.30
C ALA A 293 -0.09 -9.62 -10.02
N TRP A 294 0.93 -8.86 -9.62
CA TRP A 294 2.26 -8.99 -10.20
C TRP A 294 2.91 -10.34 -9.96
N ASN A 295 2.67 -10.97 -8.81
CA ASN A 295 3.18 -12.30 -8.51
C ASN A 295 2.65 -13.32 -9.52
N VAL A 296 1.35 -13.26 -9.83
CA VAL A 296 0.73 -14.08 -10.89
C VAL A 296 1.28 -13.71 -12.26
N CYS A 297 1.41 -12.42 -12.59
CA CYS A 297 1.92 -11.97 -13.89
C CYS A 297 3.37 -12.44 -14.16
N TYR A 298 4.27 -12.31 -13.18
CA TYR A 298 5.65 -12.77 -13.32
C TYR A 298 5.74 -14.30 -13.45
N LEU A 299 4.91 -15.03 -12.69
CA LEU A 299 4.81 -16.49 -12.86
C LEU A 299 4.29 -16.87 -14.25
N ALA A 300 3.24 -16.19 -14.73
CA ALA A 300 2.67 -16.43 -16.04
C ALA A 300 3.64 -16.11 -17.19
N GLN A 301 4.55 -15.14 -16.99
CA GLN A 301 5.59 -14.80 -17.96
C GLN A 301 6.78 -15.78 -17.90
N SER A 302 7.12 -16.29 -16.71
CA SER A 302 8.28 -17.16 -16.50
C SER A 302 7.88 -18.63 -16.31
N LEU A 303 7.82 -19.37 -17.41
CA LEU A 303 7.55 -20.83 -17.41
C LEU A 303 8.53 -21.63 -16.52
N ILE A 304 9.79 -21.17 -16.40
CA ILE A 304 10.81 -21.82 -15.56
C ILE A 304 10.39 -21.76 -14.08
N TRP A 305 10.13 -20.56 -13.56
CA TRP A 305 9.72 -20.38 -12.17
C TRP A 305 8.33 -20.92 -11.87
N GLN A 306 7.39 -20.86 -12.83
CA GLN A 306 6.10 -21.53 -12.69
C GLN A 306 6.28 -23.04 -12.54
N SER A 307 7.11 -23.68 -13.37
CA SER A 307 7.36 -25.13 -13.30
C SER A 307 8.06 -25.53 -12.00
N LYS A 308 9.02 -24.73 -11.52
CA LYS A 308 9.69 -24.96 -10.23
C LYS A 308 8.71 -24.87 -9.06
N LEU A 309 7.88 -23.83 -9.01
CA LEU A 309 6.85 -23.68 -7.98
C LEU A 309 5.82 -24.81 -8.07
N ARG A 310 5.43 -25.23 -9.28
CA ARG A 310 4.53 -26.36 -9.49
C ARG A 310 5.10 -27.65 -8.91
N ALA A 311 6.36 -27.95 -9.18
CA ALA A 311 7.01 -29.13 -8.61
C ALA A 311 7.05 -29.10 -7.06
N GLU A 312 7.29 -27.92 -6.45
CA GLU A 312 7.21 -27.75 -4.99
C GLU A 312 5.80 -28.01 -4.47
N VAL A 313 4.78 -27.41 -5.10
CA VAL A 313 3.37 -27.59 -4.73
C VAL A 313 2.94 -29.06 -4.84
N ASP A 314 3.30 -29.73 -5.95
CA ASP A 314 2.96 -31.14 -6.18
C ASP A 314 3.64 -32.06 -5.14
N GLN A 315 4.89 -31.76 -4.74
CA GLN A 315 5.57 -32.50 -3.66
C GLN A 315 4.85 -32.37 -2.32
N VAL A 316 4.37 -31.18 -1.98
CA VAL A 316 3.58 -30.95 -0.76
C VAL A 316 2.26 -31.71 -0.83
N ILE A 317 1.57 -31.68 -1.97
CA ILE A 317 0.32 -32.43 -2.17
C ILE A 317 0.57 -33.92 -1.95
N VAL A 318 1.61 -34.51 -2.57
CA VAL A 318 1.97 -35.93 -2.39
C VAL A 318 2.26 -36.26 -0.92
N LYS A 319 2.98 -35.39 -0.21
CA LYS A 319 3.35 -35.59 1.20
C LYS A 319 2.14 -35.62 2.15
N TYR A 320 1.13 -34.79 1.91
CA TYR A 320 -0.03 -34.64 2.81
C TYR A 320 -1.28 -35.40 2.35
N ARG A 321 -1.24 -36.02 1.16
CA ARG A 321 -2.29 -36.89 0.62
C ARG A 321 -2.40 -38.18 1.42
N ARG A 322 -3.63 -38.57 1.77
CA ARG A 322 -3.96 -39.73 2.61
C ARG A 322 -4.39 -40.95 1.81
N SER A 323 -4.98 -40.75 0.63
CA SER A 323 -5.43 -41.83 -0.24
C SER A 323 -5.25 -41.48 -1.72
N PRO A 324 -5.11 -42.49 -2.59
CA PRO A 324 -5.19 -42.27 -4.04
C PRO A 324 -6.52 -41.60 -4.41
N GLY A 325 -6.48 -40.58 -5.26
CA GLY A 325 -7.67 -39.86 -5.73
C GLY A 325 -8.26 -38.82 -4.76
N GLU A 326 -7.57 -38.51 -3.66
CA GLU A 326 -7.99 -37.39 -2.79
C GLU A 326 -7.85 -36.05 -3.52
N ASP A 327 -8.93 -35.27 -3.47
CA ASP A 327 -9.04 -33.94 -4.07
C ASP A 327 -7.93 -33.01 -3.55
N VAL A 328 -7.26 -32.31 -4.47
CA VAL A 328 -6.12 -31.46 -4.13
C VAL A 328 -6.52 -30.32 -3.19
N ALA A 329 -7.73 -29.76 -3.34
CA ALA A 329 -8.19 -28.69 -2.46
C ALA A 329 -8.44 -29.21 -1.03
N GLU A 330 -8.92 -30.45 -0.87
CA GLU A 330 -9.04 -31.09 0.46
C GLU A 330 -7.68 -31.33 1.13
N VAL A 331 -6.65 -31.71 0.35
CA VAL A 331 -5.27 -31.84 0.86
C VAL A 331 -4.77 -30.49 1.37
N LEU A 332 -4.90 -29.43 0.56
CA LEU A 332 -4.46 -28.08 0.92
C LEU A 332 -5.24 -27.52 2.13
N GLN A 333 -6.53 -27.85 2.27
CA GLN A 333 -7.35 -27.40 3.40
C GLN A 333 -6.90 -27.97 4.75
N ARG A 334 -6.19 -29.09 4.74
CA ARG A 334 -5.67 -29.75 5.93
C ARG A 334 -4.36 -29.16 6.45
N LEU A 335 -3.62 -28.46 5.60
CA LEU A 335 -2.35 -27.86 5.96
C LEU A 335 -2.54 -26.89 7.14
N LYS A 336 -1.72 -27.08 8.18
CA LYS A 336 -1.70 -26.21 9.35
C LYS A 336 -0.92 -24.93 9.04
N LEU A 337 -1.03 -23.92 9.90
CA LEU A 337 -0.28 -22.66 9.75
C LEU A 337 1.21 -22.90 9.52
N LYS A 338 1.83 -23.76 10.33
CA LYS A 338 3.25 -24.09 10.19
C LYS A 338 3.57 -24.67 8.82
N ASP A 339 2.73 -25.56 8.29
CA ASP A 339 2.94 -26.17 6.97
C ASP A 339 2.91 -25.08 5.87
N TRP A 340 1.92 -24.17 5.92
CA TRP A 340 1.88 -23.02 5.01
C TRP A 340 3.11 -22.10 5.13
N GLU A 341 3.67 -21.93 6.32
CA GLU A 341 4.84 -21.07 6.52
C GLU A 341 6.18 -21.75 6.15
N THR A 342 6.25 -23.08 6.07
CA THR A 342 7.52 -23.81 5.88
C THR A 342 7.64 -24.65 4.61
N GLU A 343 6.53 -25.09 4.03
CA GLU A 343 6.53 -26.05 2.91
C GLU A 343 6.68 -25.38 1.53
N PHE A 344 6.64 -24.05 1.45
CA PHE A 344 6.71 -23.29 0.18
C PHE A 344 7.87 -22.26 0.09
N PRO A 345 9.13 -22.65 0.32
CA PRO A 345 10.27 -21.73 0.22
C PRO A 345 10.47 -21.10 -1.17
N LEU A 346 10.17 -21.78 -2.29
CA LEU A 346 10.32 -21.15 -3.61
C LEU A 346 9.31 -20.03 -3.81
N PHE A 347 8.08 -20.20 -3.32
CA PHE A 347 7.11 -19.11 -3.30
C PHE A 347 7.66 -17.87 -2.55
N GLU A 348 8.32 -18.05 -1.41
CA GLU A 348 8.92 -16.92 -0.68
C GLU A 348 9.97 -16.19 -1.53
N PHE A 349 10.77 -16.91 -2.32
CA PHE A 349 11.74 -16.30 -3.24
C PHE A 349 11.03 -15.49 -4.34
N ILE A 350 10.00 -16.07 -4.95
CA ILE A 350 9.18 -15.46 -6.01
C ILE A 350 8.48 -14.20 -5.48
N LEU A 351 7.91 -14.27 -4.28
CA LEU A 351 7.23 -13.15 -3.64
C LEU A 351 8.22 -12.03 -3.30
N LYS A 352 9.37 -12.35 -2.70
CA LYS A 352 10.39 -11.35 -2.38
C LYS A 352 10.90 -10.65 -3.63
N GLU A 353 11.14 -11.38 -4.71
CA GLU A 353 11.60 -10.76 -5.95
C GLU A 353 10.52 -9.92 -6.61
N THR A 354 9.29 -10.41 -6.68
CA THR A 354 8.13 -9.61 -7.13
C THR A 354 8.04 -8.30 -6.33
N MET A 355 8.15 -8.38 -5.01
CA MET A 355 8.09 -7.20 -4.13
C MET A 355 9.28 -6.25 -4.32
N ARG A 356 10.46 -6.74 -4.70
CA ARG A 356 11.63 -5.89 -4.99
C ARG A 356 11.32 -4.89 -6.11
N PHE A 357 10.63 -5.35 -7.15
CA PHE A 357 10.14 -4.51 -8.24
C PHE A 357 8.92 -3.69 -7.80
N VAL A 358 7.86 -4.36 -7.34
CA VAL A 358 6.56 -3.71 -7.11
C VAL A 358 6.62 -2.63 -6.02
N MET A 359 7.51 -2.75 -5.04
CA MET A 359 7.65 -1.80 -3.93
C MET A 359 8.78 -0.77 -4.14
N ALA A 360 9.20 -0.51 -5.38
CA ALA A 360 10.28 0.41 -5.69
C ALA A 360 9.89 1.92 -5.72
N GLY A 361 8.83 2.32 -5.01
CA GLY A 361 8.43 3.73 -4.87
C GLY A 361 9.34 4.53 -3.93
N GLN A 362 8.77 5.49 -3.18
CA GLN A 362 9.50 6.25 -2.16
C GLN A 362 9.05 5.96 -0.74
N ILE A 363 10.01 5.94 0.18
CA ILE A 363 9.74 6.02 1.62
C ILE A 363 9.80 7.49 2.03
N VAL A 364 8.72 7.96 2.67
CA VAL A 364 8.67 9.33 3.19
C VAL A 364 8.49 9.35 4.70
N ARG A 365 9.23 10.23 5.37
CA ARG A 365 9.18 10.46 6.82
C ARG A 365 9.17 11.95 7.12
N LYS A 366 8.36 12.38 8.09
CA LYS A 366 8.36 13.78 8.55
C LYS A 366 9.25 13.93 9.79
N ASN A 367 10.13 14.92 9.81
CA ASN A 367 10.82 15.32 11.04
C ASN A 367 9.83 16.03 11.97
N ILE A 368 9.43 15.34 13.05
CA ILE A 368 8.51 15.83 14.06
C ILE A 368 9.21 16.40 15.31
N SER A 369 10.55 16.41 15.31
CA SER A 369 11.32 16.95 16.42
C SER A 369 11.50 18.47 16.33
N ASN A 370 11.94 19.09 17.42
CA ASN A 370 12.23 20.53 17.48
C ASN A 370 13.64 20.91 16.98
N LYS A 371 14.36 19.99 16.32
CA LYS A 371 15.73 20.19 15.83
C LYS A 371 15.93 19.51 14.47
N GLY A 372 17.02 19.85 13.79
CA GLY A 372 17.50 19.09 12.64
C GLY A 372 17.87 17.64 12.98
N VAL A 373 17.72 16.75 12.02
CA VAL A 373 18.25 15.37 12.09
C VAL A 373 19.47 15.29 11.19
N ALA A 374 20.65 15.05 11.77
CA ALA A 374 21.87 14.81 11.01
C ALA A 374 21.75 13.50 10.20
N VAL A 375 22.37 13.49 9.02
CA VAL A 375 22.39 12.32 8.14
C VAL A 375 23.82 11.79 8.12
N GLY A 376 24.11 10.86 9.04
CA GLY A 376 25.47 10.38 9.26
C GLY A 376 26.45 11.51 9.58
N ASP A 377 27.64 11.43 8.99
CA ASP A 377 28.71 12.43 9.13
C ASP A 377 28.70 13.51 8.04
N THR A 378 27.55 13.71 7.38
CA THR A 378 27.40 14.76 6.37
C THR A 378 27.22 16.15 7.03
N ASP A 379 27.55 17.21 6.28
CA ASP A 379 27.37 18.59 6.73
C ASP A 379 25.90 19.08 6.71
N PHE A 380 24.98 18.23 6.23
CA PHE A 380 23.58 18.59 6.11
C PHE A 380 22.68 17.86 7.10
N ILE A 381 21.51 18.44 7.32
CA ILE A 381 20.46 17.95 8.19
C ILE A 381 19.14 17.85 7.45
N ILE A 382 18.23 17.02 7.95
CA ILE A 382 16.81 17.10 7.66
C ILE A 382 16.22 18.12 8.64
N PRO A 383 15.83 19.34 8.21
CA PRO A 383 15.39 20.38 9.12
C PRO A 383 14.11 20.01 9.88
N GLN A 384 13.84 20.72 10.97
CA GLN A 384 12.56 20.62 11.66
C GLN A 384 11.40 20.84 10.67
N ASN A 385 10.33 20.06 10.83
CA ASN A 385 9.12 20.09 9.97
C ASN A 385 9.34 19.75 8.50
N SER A 386 10.57 19.39 8.09
CA SER A 386 10.86 18.91 6.74
C SER A 386 10.58 17.41 6.61
N PHE A 387 10.46 16.95 5.38
CA PHE A 387 10.26 15.54 5.04
C PHE A 387 11.54 14.97 4.47
N ALA A 388 11.94 13.78 4.91
CA ALA A 388 12.97 12.99 4.27
C ALA A 388 12.32 12.01 3.28
N VAL A 389 12.84 11.95 2.07
CA VAL A 389 12.38 11.08 0.99
C VAL A 389 13.52 10.18 0.56
N TYR A 390 13.32 8.87 0.58
CA TYR A 390 14.29 7.89 0.11
C TYR A 390 13.70 7.09 -1.06
N PRO A 391 14.31 7.12 -2.27
CA PRO A 391 13.90 6.28 -3.38
C PRO A 391 14.24 4.82 -3.08
N VAL A 392 13.26 3.91 -3.10
CA VAL A 392 13.52 2.49 -2.83
C VAL A 392 14.35 1.85 -3.95
N GLU A 393 14.29 2.39 -5.17
CA GLU A 393 15.17 2.00 -6.28
C GLU A 393 16.66 2.12 -5.93
N ASP A 394 17.05 3.05 -5.04
CA ASP A 394 18.44 3.24 -4.60
C ASP A 394 19.01 2.05 -3.82
N VAL A 395 18.18 1.06 -3.49
CA VAL A 395 18.63 -0.16 -2.84
C VAL A 395 18.13 -1.40 -3.58
N HIS A 396 16.87 -1.43 -3.99
CA HIS A 396 16.31 -2.57 -4.70
C HIS A 396 16.88 -2.72 -6.10
N MET A 397 17.26 -1.61 -6.75
CA MET A 397 17.80 -1.61 -8.11
C MET A 397 19.30 -1.34 -8.17
N ASP A 398 19.99 -1.41 -7.02
CA ASP A 398 21.42 -1.12 -6.91
C ASP A 398 22.26 -2.34 -7.35
N PRO A 399 23.07 -2.25 -8.43
CA PRO A 399 23.92 -3.35 -8.89
C PRO A 399 25.02 -3.73 -7.89
N ALA A 400 25.34 -2.87 -6.91
CA ALA A 400 26.27 -3.21 -5.83
C ALA A 400 25.64 -4.14 -4.78
N ILE A 401 24.30 -4.23 -4.73
CA ILE A 401 23.55 -5.05 -3.77
C ILE A 401 22.94 -6.27 -4.46
N TYR A 402 22.36 -6.09 -5.65
CA TYR A 402 21.67 -7.12 -6.42
C TYR A 402 22.29 -7.25 -7.81
N LYS A 403 22.78 -8.44 -8.19
CA LYS A 403 23.38 -8.65 -9.50
C LYS A 403 22.30 -8.59 -10.58
N ASN A 404 22.58 -7.90 -11.70
CA ASN A 404 21.59 -7.64 -12.76
C ASN A 404 20.25 -7.17 -12.18
N PRO A 405 20.21 -6.03 -11.47
CA PRO A 405 19.09 -5.66 -10.62
C PRO A 405 17.78 -5.43 -11.39
N LEU A 406 17.83 -5.24 -12.71
CA LEU A 406 16.65 -5.06 -13.55
C LEU A 406 16.06 -6.38 -14.06
N GLU A 407 16.72 -7.51 -13.82
CA GLU A 407 16.23 -8.85 -14.16
C GLU A 407 15.41 -9.42 -12.98
N TRP A 408 14.21 -9.91 -13.29
CA TRP A 408 13.38 -10.61 -12.31
C TRP A 408 13.93 -12.02 -12.13
N ASP A 409 14.67 -12.24 -11.05
CA ASP A 409 15.26 -13.53 -10.72
C ASP A 409 15.06 -13.88 -9.24
N PRO A 410 14.05 -14.70 -8.92
CA PRO A 410 13.82 -15.22 -7.58
C PRO A 410 15.02 -15.94 -6.95
N SER A 411 15.96 -16.52 -7.72
CA SER A 411 17.07 -17.30 -7.17
C SER A 411 18.02 -16.47 -6.31
N ARG A 412 18.03 -15.13 -6.47
CA ARG A 412 18.82 -14.23 -5.62
C ARG A 412 18.43 -14.27 -4.13
N HIS A 413 17.21 -14.71 -3.83
CA HIS A 413 16.71 -14.84 -2.46
C HIS A 413 16.96 -16.23 -1.86
N ASP A 414 17.56 -17.16 -2.62
CA ASP A 414 18.02 -18.45 -2.11
C ASP A 414 18.94 -18.23 -0.91
N LYS A 415 18.83 -19.07 0.12
CA LYS A 415 19.63 -18.94 1.35
C LYS A 415 21.13 -19.10 1.10
N ASN A 416 21.52 -19.82 0.06
CA ASN A 416 22.91 -20.04 -0.32
C ASN A 416 23.50 -18.87 -1.13
N VAL A 417 22.64 -18.05 -1.76
CA VAL A 417 23.04 -16.87 -2.53
C VAL A 417 22.88 -15.61 -1.68
N ALA A 418 21.67 -15.41 -1.15
CA ALA A 418 21.28 -14.38 -0.20
C ALA A 418 21.79 -12.98 -0.57
N GLU A 419 21.54 -12.54 -1.81
CA GLU A 419 21.97 -11.22 -2.29
C GLU A 419 21.43 -10.11 -1.37
N GLY A 420 22.27 -9.12 -1.11
CA GLY A 420 21.99 -8.03 -0.18
C GLY A 420 22.00 -8.38 1.31
N SER A 421 22.20 -9.64 1.71
CA SER A 421 22.24 -10.03 3.14
C SER A 421 23.34 -9.33 3.94
N GLN A 422 24.43 -8.92 3.28
CA GLN A 422 25.56 -8.19 3.88
C GLN A 422 25.31 -6.68 3.98
N SER A 423 24.29 -6.16 3.30
CA SER A 423 23.97 -4.73 3.27
C SER A 423 22.80 -4.44 4.22
N PRO A 424 23.01 -3.66 5.30
CA PRO A 424 21.94 -3.26 6.20
C PRO A 424 20.77 -2.61 5.46
N HIS A 425 19.56 -3.05 5.81
CA HIS A 425 18.32 -2.54 5.21
C HIS A 425 18.28 -2.66 3.68
N SER A 426 18.87 -3.72 3.11
CA SER A 426 18.87 -4.01 1.67
C SER A 426 17.50 -4.32 1.08
N PHE A 427 16.60 -4.90 1.88
CA PHE A 427 15.24 -5.22 1.47
C PHE A 427 14.23 -4.34 2.22
N LEU A 428 13.57 -3.44 1.50
CA LEU A 428 12.66 -2.42 2.06
C LEU A 428 11.18 -2.69 1.80
N ALA A 429 10.82 -3.73 1.04
CA ALA A 429 9.43 -3.97 0.66
C ALA A 429 8.50 -4.28 1.85
N TRP A 430 9.04 -4.86 2.93
CA TRP A 430 8.33 -5.05 4.20
C TRP A 430 8.61 -3.93 5.21
N GLY A 431 9.22 -2.82 4.79
CA GLY A 431 9.88 -1.87 5.68
C GLY A 431 11.13 -2.47 6.32
N SER A 432 11.78 -1.69 7.19
CA SER A 432 12.93 -2.15 7.96
C SER A 432 13.16 -1.24 9.18
N GLY A 433 14.10 -1.62 10.06
CA GLY A 433 14.41 -0.88 11.28
C GLY A 433 13.20 -0.76 12.22
N ASN A 434 12.87 0.46 12.64
CA ASN A 434 11.73 0.73 13.53
C ASN A 434 10.37 0.71 12.82
N HIS A 435 10.35 0.42 11.51
CA HIS A 435 9.18 0.54 10.65
C HIS A 435 8.90 -0.73 9.84
N THR A 436 9.27 -1.91 10.37
CA THR A 436 8.89 -3.20 9.80
C THR A 436 7.37 -3.38 9.83
N CYS A 437 6.83 -3.91 8.73
CA CYS A 437 5.41 -4.16 8.54
C CYS A 437 4.87 -5.10 9.63
N PRO A 438 3.92 -4.66 10.47
CA PRO A 438 3.33 -5.51 11.50
C PRO A 438 2.46 -6.63 10.91
N ALA A 439 2.05 -6.47 9.65
CA ALA A 439 1.12 -7.33 8.93
C ALA A 439 1.80 -8.41 8.07
N MET A 440 3.13 -8.52 8.12
CA MET A 440 3.92 -9.32 7.17
C MET A 440 3.44 -10.77 7.09
N ARG A 441 3.26 -11.45 8.23
CA ARG A 441 2.93 -12.89 8.27
C ARG A 441 1.63 -13.21 7.54
N PHE A 442 0.53 -12.56 7.92
CA PHE A 442 -0.75 -12.82 7.27
C PHE A 442 -0.83 -12.23 5.84
N SER A 443 -0.09 -11.16 5.54
CA SER A 443 -0.03 -10.63 4.17
C SER A 443 0.64 -11.60 3.22
N LYS A 444 1.68 -12.31 3.67
CA LYS A 444 2.29 -13.41 2.92
C LYS A 444 1.29 -14.54 2.68
N LEU A 445 0.56 -14.97 3.72
CA LEU A 445 -0.47 -16.00 3.59
C LEU A 445 -1.59 -15.61 2.61
N ASN A 446 -2.05 -14.35 2.64
CA ASN A 446 -3.06 -13.83 1.73
C ASN A 446 -2.65 -13.96 0.25
N ILE A 447 -1.35 -13.91 -0.07
CA ILE A 447 -0.84 -14.08 -1.44
C ILE A 447 -0.49 -15.55 -1.71
N LEU A 448 0.14 -16.23 -0.75
CA LEU A 448 0.60 -17.61 -0.84
C LEU A 448 -0.54 -18.56 -1.14
N VAL A 449 -1.58 -18.57 -0.30
CA VAL A 449 -2.64 -19.57 -0.40
C VAL A 449 -3.35 -19.54 -1.75
N PRO A 450 -3.84 -18.39 -2.27
CA PRO A 450 -4.45 -18.38 -3.59
C PRO A 450 -3.45 -18.64 -4.73
N THR A 451 -2.17 -18.27 -4.58
CA THR A 451 -1.15 -18.59 -5.60
C THR A 451 -0.90 -20.10 -5.66
N VAL A 452 -0.74 -20.76 -4.50
CA VAL A 452 -0.57 -22.21 -4.42
C VAL A 452 -1.81 -22.92 -4.98
N MET A 453 -3.01 -22.46 -4.65
CA MET A 453 -4.24 -23.03 -5.22
C MET A 453 -4.32 -22.85 -6.75
N LEU A 454 -3.93 -21.68 -7.27
CA LEU A 454 -3.88 -21.44 -8.70
C LEU A 454 -2.90 -22.40 -9.38
N VAL A 455 -1.68 -22.54 -8.86
CA VAL A 455 -0.63 -23.42 -9.40
C VAL A 455 -1.02 -24.90 -9.27
N ALA A 456 -1.67 -25.27 -8.17
CA ALA A 456 -2.09 -26.64 -7.90
C ALA A 456 -3.19 -27.10 -8.87
N LEU A 457 -4.14 -26.22 -9.20
CA LEU A 457 -5.36 -26.59 -9.93
C LEU A 457 -5.35 -26.19 -11.41
N TYR A 458 -4.51 -25.22 -11.81
CA TYR A 458 -4.52 -24.65 -13.15
C TYR A 458 -3.13 -24.50 -13.76
N ASP A 459 -3.06 -24.69 -15.07
CA ASP A 459 -2.05 -24.07 -15.91
C ASP A 459 -2.49 -22.65 -16.26
N PHE A 460 -1.56 -21.71 -16.30
CA PHE A 460 -1.90 -20.33 -16.59
C PHE A 460 -0.78 -19.61 -17.33
N GLU A 461 -1.15 -18.72 -18.23
CA GLU A 461 -0.22 -17.99 -19.07
C GLU A 461 -0.75 -16.60 -19.43
N MET A 462 0.17 -15.74 -19.86
CA MET A 462 -0.15 -14.41 -20.35
C MET A 462 -0.98 -14.48 -21.64
N CYS A 463 -1.98 -13.62 -21.75
CA CYS A 463 -2.82 -13.53 -22.95
C CYS A 463 -3.19 -12.08 -23.29
N ASN A 464 -3.79 -11.88 -24.46
CA ASN A 464 -4.47 -10.62 -24.80
C ASN A 464 -5.92 -10.62 -24.29
N ALA A 465 -6.62 -9.51 -24.48
CA ALA A 465 -8.02 -9.35 -24.04
C ALA A 465 -8.98 -10.37 -24.71
N GLN A 466 -8.57 -11.00 -25.80
CA GLN A 466 -9.33 -12.03 -26.53
C GLN A 466 -8.97 -13.45 -26.09
N GLY A 467 -8.07 -13.64 -25.11
CA GLY A 467 -7.65 -14.95 -24.62
C GLY A 467 -6.62 -15.67 -25.50
N GLN A 468 -6.02 -14.98 -26.47
CA GLN A 468 -4.92 -15.53 -27.25
C GLN A 468 -3.61 -15.38 -26.48
N THR A 469 -2.80 -16.44 -26.45
CA THR A 469 -1.51 -16.45 -25.75
C THR A 469 -0.64 -15.30 -26.21
N SER A 470 -0.01 -14.60 -25.27
CA SER A 470 0.87 -13.47 -25.54
C SER A 470 2.24 -13.71 -24.91
N HIS A 471 3.29 -13.44 -25.69
CA HIS A 471 4.67 -13.45 -25.23
C HIS A 471 5.25 -12.03 -25.13
N GLU A 472 4.39 -11.01 -25.21
CA GLU A 472 4.83 -9.63 -25.02
C GLU A 472 5.40 -9.43 -23.61
N PRO A 473 6.43 -8.59 -23.44
CA PRO A 473 6.93 -8.22 -22.14
C PRO A 473 5.82 -7.62 -21.26
N LEU A 474 5.87 -7.90 -19.96
CA LEU A 474 5.00 -7.22 -19.00
C LEU A 474 5.12 -5.69 -19.12
N PRO A 475 4.02 -4.95 -18.91
CA PRO A 475 4.06 -3.49 -18.94
C PRO A 475 4.96 -2.94 -17.84
N ARG A 476 5.34 -1.67 -17.95
CA ARG A 476 6.14 -1.01 -16.92
C ARG A 476 5.33 -0.81 -15.65
N LEU A 477 6.04 -0.74 -14.51
CA LEU A 477 5.50 -0.32 -13.23
C LEU A 477 5.48 1.22 -13.16
N SER A 478 4.34 1.81 -12.77
CA SER A 478 4.25 3.21 -12.38
C SER A 478 4.18 3.31 -10.86
N TYR A 479 5.11 4.09 -10.29
CA TYR A 479 5.22 4.36 -8.85
C TYR A 479 4.70 5.76 -8.48
N ASP A 480 3.95 6.39 -9.38
CA ASP A 480 3.44 7.75 -9.18
C ASP A 480 2.26 7.79 -8.18
N GLY A 481 1.60 6.64 -7.98
CA GLY A 481 0.52 6.45 -7.02
C GLY A 481 0.96 6.29 -5.55
N ILE A 482 0.01 5.92 -4.68
CA ILE A 482 0.30 5.49 -3.31
C ILE A 482 0.57 3.98 -3.32
N GLY A 483 1.59 3.54 -2.59
CA GLY A 483 1.84 2.12 -2.34
C GLY A 483 2.55 1.43 -3.49
N ALA A 484 2.11 0.21 -3.79
CA ALA A 484 2.67 -0.65 -4.84
C ALA A 484 2.60 -0.03 -6.24
N GLY A 485 3.62 -0.30 -7.04
CA GLY A 485 3.68 0.07 -8.45
C GLY A 485 2.59 -0.60 -9.27
N ARG A 486 1.74 0.20 -9.92
CA ARG A 486 0.64 -0.31 -10.76
C ARG A 486 1.14 -0.52 -12.19
N PRO A 487 0.57 -1.46 -12.95
CA PRO A 487 0.92 -1.59 -14.36
C PRO A 487 0.49 -0.34 -15.14
N THR A 488 1.33 0.11 -16.07
CA THR A 488 1.00 1.24 -16.96
C THR A 488 -0.05 0.89 -18.01
N GLY A 489 -0.43 -0.38 -18.11
CA GLY A 489 -1.47 -0.89 -19.01
C GLY A 489 -2.23 -2.05 -18.37
N LYS A 490 -3.19 -2.63 -19.09
CA LYS A 490 -3.89 -3.84 -18.64
C LYS A 490 -3.02 -5.07 -18.90
N VAL A 491 -3.13 -6.03 -18.01
CA VAL A 491 -2.52 -7.35 -18.13
C VAL A 491 -3.63 -8.38 -18.07
N TYR A 492 -3.58 -9.37 -18.94
CA TYR A 492 -4.53 -10.47 -18.95
C TYR A 492 -3.81 -11.80 -18.79
N VAL A 493 -4.44 -12.68 -18.03
CA VAL A 493 -4.04 -14.07 -17.85
C VAL A 493 -5.21 -14.94 -18.24
N LYS A 494 -4.92 -16.11 -18.82
CA LYS A 494 -5.90 -17.19 -18.96
C LYS A 494 -5.42 -18.40 -18.19
N CYS A 495 -6.36 -19.21 -17.73
CA CYS A 495 -6.10 -20.42 -16.97
C CYS A 495 -6.76 -21.60 -17.67
N SER A 496 -6.18 -22.78 -17.60
CA SER A 496 -6.77 -24.06 -18.05
C SER A 496 -6.69 -25.05 -16.88
N PRO A 497 -7.72 -25.87 -16.62
CA PRO A 497 -7.67 -26.83 -15.52
C PRO A 497 -6.56 -27.84 -15.80
N ARG A 498 -5.86 -28.30 -14.77
CA ARG A 498 -4.88 -29.39 -14.92
C ARG A 498 -5.62 -30.73 -15.01
N ASP A 499 -5.13 -31.63 -15.85
CA ASP A 499 -5.71 -32.97 -16.02
C ASP A 499 -5.59 -33.85 -14.75
N ASP A 500 -4.65 -33.52 -13.86
CA ASP A 500 -4.30 -34.29 -12.66
C ASP A 500 -4.77 -33.64 -11.34
N ALA A 501 -5.53 -32.53 -11.42
CA ALA A 501 -5.92 -31.69 -10.27
C ALA A 501 -7.12 -32.21 -9.48
#